data_AF-A0A9P6P7N8-F1
#
_entry.id   AF-A0A9P6P7N8-F1
#
_cell.length_a   1.000
_cell.length_b   1.000
_cell.length_c   1.000
_cell.angle_alpha   90.00
_cell.angle_beta   90.00
_cell.angle_gamma   90.00
#
_symmetry.space_group_name_H-M   'P 1'
#
loop_
_entity.id
_entity.type
_entity.pdbx_description
1 polymer ?
#
loop_
_entity_poly.entity_id
_entity_poly.type
_entity_poly.pdbx_seq_one_letter_code
_entity_poly.pdbx_strand_id
1 'polypeptide(L)'
;MAAHAISPLEAIITVSDEIQALLSAHMENKTVGSLPGDILRNVAGHHLLQSVDTMKDLHARAFRNTRDSKQRTSDAKSGMDERQVGLQNVMYEERHLLDEIVRCRDFRSVFQDIDLVPYDEFCLRAPQEYLLNKENPHTLMINRLKFEYEERSRLKDQQEKLQAERLLLIKENRKAQEKLDRFDKLLDDLVQATEPVEKALLEASNHC
;
A
#
# COMPACT_ATOMS: atom_id res chain seq x y z
N MET A 1 51.30 24.42 3.19
CA MET A 1 52.03 25.50 2.50
C MET A 1 52.01 25.22 1.01
N ALA A 2 50.91 25.56 0.34
CA ALA A 2 50.82 25.44 -1.11
C ALA A 2 51.65 26.57 -1.70
N ALA A 3 52.79 26.24 -2.33
CA ALA A 3 53.53 27.20 -3.13
C ALA A 3 52.54 27.87 -4.08
N HIS A 4 52.51 29.20 -4.14
CA HIS A 4 51.78 29.93 -5.16
C HIS A 4 52.39 29.57 -6.51
N ALA A 5 51.92 28.46 -7.08
CA ALA A 5 52.14 28.13 -8.46
C ALA A 5 51.53 29.29 -9.24
N ILE A 6 52.40 30.06 -9.92
CA ILE A 6 52.03 31.08 -10.89
C ILE A 6 50.83 30.55 -11.67
N SER A 7 49.73 31.30 -11.66
CA SER A 7 48.51 30.89 -12.35
C SER A 7 48.87 30.49 -13.78
N PRO A 8 48.29 29.42 -14.36
CA PRO A 8 48.57 29.04 -15.75
C PRO A 8 48.38 30.21 -16.72
N LEU A 9 47.49 31.14 -16.37
CA LEU A 9 47.29 32.39 -17.10
C LEU A 9 48.48 33.35 -16.96
N GLU A 10 48.97 33.56 -15.74
CA GLU A 10 50.16 34.40 -15.48
C GLU A 10 51.40 33.85 -16.20
N ALA A 11 51.58 32.53 -16.22
CA ALA A 11 52.69 31.88 -16.95
C ALA A 11 52.58 32.04 -18.48
N ILE A 12 51.36 32.06 -19.02
CA ILE A 12 51.14 32.33 -20.45
C ILE A 12 51.40 33.81 -20.77
N ILE A 13 50.98 34.71 -19.88
CA ILE A 13 51.22 36.16 -20.02
C ILE A 13 52.72 36.45 -20.02
N THR A 14 53.49 35.90 -19.07
CA THR A 14 54.93 36.12 -18.99
C THR A 14 55.66 35.63 -20.24
N VAL A 15 55.33 34.45 -20.75
CA VAL A 15 55.95 33.91 -21.99
C VAL A 15 55.52 34.72 -23.22
N SER A 16 54.29 35.22 -23.25
CA SER A 16 53.81 36.12 -24.30
C SER A 16 54.58 37.45 -24.31
N ASP A 17 54.80 38.04 -23.13
CA ASP A 17 55.56 39.27 -22.96
C ASP A 17 57.03 39.08 -23.38
N GLU A 18 57.64 37.93 -23.04
CA GLU A 18 58.98 37.53 -23.49
C GLU A 18 59.07 37.42 -25.02
N ILE A 19 58.10 36.75 -25.66
CA ILE A 19 58.04 36.64 -27.12
C ILE A 19 57.89 38.03 -27.75
N GLN A 20 57.03 38.88 -27.21
CA GLN A 20 56.81 40.25 -27.69
C GLN A 20 58.09 41.09 -27.59
N ALA A 21 58.82 40.98 -26.48
CA ALA A 21 60.10 41.68 -26.29
C ALA A 21 61.16 41.22 -27.30
N LEU A 22 61.30 39.91 -27.51
CA LEU A 22 62.26 39.34 -28.47
C LEU A 22 61.95 39.75 -29.92
N LEU A 23 60.67 39.74 -30.30
CA LEU A 23 60.23 40.16 -31.64
C LEU A 23 60.44 41.66 -31.85
N SER A 24 60.16 42.49 -30.83
CA SER A 24 60.37 43.95 -30.89
C SER A 24 61.86 44.29 -31.05
N ALA A 25 62.74 43.67 -30.26
CA ALA A 25 64.18 43.82 -30.39
C ALA A 25 64.70 43.36 -31.76
N HIS A 26 64.13 42.29 -32.32
CA HIS A 26 64.48 41.85 -33.68
C HIS A 26 64.08 42.87 -34.76
N MET A 27 62.90 43.49 -34.62
CA MET A 27 62.43 44.53 -35.53
C MET A 27 63.30 45.78 -35.46
N GLU A 28 63.74 46.19 -34.28
CA GLU A 28 64.68 47.31 -34.11
C GLU A 28 66.02 47.02 -34.78
N ASN A 29 66.60 45.84 -34.56
CA ASN A 29 67.86 45.42 -35.21
C ASN A 29 67.77 45.38 -36.74
N LYS A 30 66.58 45.07 -37.29
CA LYS A 30 66.29 45.14 -38.74
C LYS A 30 66.31 46.58 -39.28
N THR A 31 65.85 47.56 -38.51
CA THR A 31 65.89 48.98 -38.92
C THR A 31 67.30 49.57 -38.93
N VAL A 32 68.19 49.06 -38.06
CA VAL A 32 69.59 49.50 -37.94
C VAL A 32 70.52 48.79 -38.93
N GLY A 33 70.02 47.82 -39.71
CA GLY A 33 70.80 47.07 -40.70
C GLY A 33 71.77 46.03 -40.10
N SER A 34 71.66 45.75 -38.80
CA SER A 34 72.52 44.81 -38.07
C SER A 34 71.85 43.44 -37.95
N LEU A 35 71.47 42.84 -39.09
CA LEU A 35 70.88 41.50 -39.10
C LEU A 35 71.95 40.41 -39.28
N PRO A 36 72.04 39.44 -38.35
CA PRO A 36 72.81 38.22 -38.56
C PRO A 36 72.25 37.43 -39.76
N GLY A 37 73.15 36.87 -40.59
CA GLY A 37 72.77 36.21 -41.85
C GLY A 37 71.81 35.02 -41.72
N ASP A 38 71.90 34.26 -40.62
CA ASP A 38 71.01 33.11 -40.37
C ASP A 38 70.28 33.29 -39.03
N ILE A 39 69.05 33.82 -39.11
CA ILE A 39 68.25 34.28 -37.97
C ILE A 39 67.92 33.11 -37.01
N LEU A 40 67.80 31.89 -37.54
CA LEU A 40 67.45 30.69 -36.79
C LEU A 40 68.64 30.03 -36.08
N ARG A 41 69.88 30.32 -36.48
CA ARG A 41 71.10 29.82 -35.81
C ARG A 41 71.63 30.75 -34.73
N ASN A 42 70.99 31.92 -34.55
CA ASN A 42 71.33 32.85 -33.49
C ASN A 42 70.69 32.39 -32.16
N VAL A 43 71.39 32.62 -31.04
CA VAL A 43 70.90 32.43 -29.67
C VAL A 43 69.51 33.04 -29.47
N ALA A 44 69.24 34.22 -30.02
CA ALA A 44 67.93 34.87 -29.94
C ALA A 44 66.82 34.10 -30.69
N GLY A 45 67.14 33.47 -31.82
CA GLY A 45 66.21 32.65 -32.59
C GLY A 45 65.88 31.34 -31.86
N HIS A 46 66.89 30.71 -31.25
CA HIS A 46 66.68 29.53 -30.40
C HIS A 46 65.85 29.84 -29.16
N HIS A 47 66.07 30.98 -28.51
CA HIS A 47 65.28 31.42 -27.36
C HIS A 47 63.81 31.68 -27.75
N LEU A 48 63.56 32.31 -28.91
CA LEU A 48 62.20 32.52 -29.42
C LEU A 48 61.47 31.19 -29.66
N LEU A 49 62.13 30.22 -30.31
CA LEU A 49 61.55 28.89 -30.53
C LEU A 49 61.22 28.19 -29.21
N GLN A 50 62.12 28.28 -28.22
CA GLN A 50 61.90 27.74 -26.88
C GLN A 50 60.72 28.41 -26.17
N SER A 51 60.60 29.74 -26.21
CA SER A 51 59.45 30.46 -25.64
C SER A 51 58.13 30.08 -26.34
N VAL A 52 58.13 29.89 -27.67
CA VAL A 52 56.95 29.42 -28.41
C VAL A 52 56.56 27.99 -28.02
N ASP A 53 57.52 27.09 -27.86
CA ASP A 53 57.24 25.70 -27.45
C ASP A 53 56.71 25.63 -26.01
N THR A 54 57.31 26.40 -25.09
CA THR A 54 56.80 26.51 -23.70
C THR A 54 55.38 27.07 -23.65
N MET A 55 55.04 28.05 -24.50
CA MET A 55 53.68 28.57 -24.62
C MET A 55 52.69 27.49 -25.07
N LYS A 56 53.05 26.70 -26.10
CA LYS A 56 52.21 25.58 -26.57
C LYS A 56 52.00 24.53 -25.49
N ASP A 57 53.05 24.22 -24.72
CA ASP A 57 52.96 23.27 -23.60
C ASP A 57 52.10 23.78 -22.45
N LEU A 58 52.18 25.07 -22.11
CA LEU A 58 51.30 25.71 -21.13
C LEU A 58 49.84 25.66 -21.57
N HIS A 59 49.57 25.99 -22.83
CA HIS A 59 48.23 25.95 -23.41
C HIS A 59 47.64 24.52 -23.42
N ALA A 60 48.43 23.54 -23.85
CA ALA A 60 48.02 22.13 -23.83
C ALA A 60 47.75 21.63 -22.41
N ARG A 61 48.55 22.05 -21.42
CA ARG A 61 48.30 21.77 -19.99
C ARG A 61 47.01 22.41 -19.50
N ALA A 62 46.76 23.68 -19.80
CA ALA A 62 45.54 24.39 -19.39
C ALA A 62 44.27 23.72 -19.95
N PHE A 63 44.30 23.30 -21.22
CA PHE A 63 43.20 22.55 -21.82
C PHE A 63 42.98 21.19 -21.17
N ARG A 64 44.05 20.42 -20.93
CA ARG A 64 43.94 19.14 -20.21
C ARG A 64 43.34 19.33 -18.83
N ASN A 65 43.84 20.29 -18.06
CA ASN A 65 43.30 20.59 -16.73
C ASN A 65 41.80 20.95 -16.77
N THR A 66 41.39 21.76 -17.75
CA THR A 66 39.97 22.11 -17.94
C THR A 66 39.13 20.90 -18.29
N ARG A 67 39.62 20.04 -19.19
CA ARG A 67 38.94 18.80 -19.58
C ARG A 67 38.81 17.85 -18.39
N ASP A 68 39.88 17.67 -17.63
CA ASP A 68 39.91 16.76 -16.47
C ASP A 68 39.04 17.30 -15.33
N SER A 69 38.93 18.62 -15.16
CA SER A 69 38.00 19.23 -14.21
C SER A 69 36.54 19.03 -14.63
N LYS A 70 36.23 19.22 -15.92
CA LYS A 70 34.90 18.94 -16.48
C LYS A 70 34.52 17.47 -16.32
N GLN A 71 35.45 16.56 -16.62
CA GLN A 71 35.23 15.12 -16.49
C GLN A 71 34.96 14.75 -15.02
N ARG A 72 35.82 15.18 -14.08
CA ARG A 72 35.62 14.94 -12.65
C ARG A 72 34.26 15.43 -12.13
N THR A 73 33.84 16.61 -12.60
CA THR A 73 32.53 17.18 -12.22
C THR A 73 31.39 16.37 -12.83
N SER A 74 31.55 15.91 -14.08
CA SER A 74 30.57 15.06 -14.75
C SER A 74 30.43 13.71 -14.04
N ASP A 75 31.54 13.07 -13.66
CA ASP A 75 31.52 11.78 -12.97
C ASP A 75 30.88 11.90 -11.58
N ALA A 76 31.22 12.96 -10.84
CA ALA A 76 30.60 13.26 -9.55
C ALA A 76 29.09 13.52 -9.67
N LYS A 77 28.66 14.22 -10.73
CA LYS A 77 27.24 14.43 -11.03
C LYS A 77 26.54 13.10 -11.34
N SER A 78 27.10 12.27 -12.20
CA SER A 78 26.50 10.96 -12.52
C SER A 78 26.34 10.09 -11.26
N GLY A 79 27.34 10.07 -10.38
CA GLY A 79 27.24 9.33 -9.11
C GLY A 79 26.25 9.94 -8.11
N MET A 80 25.97 11.24 -8.19
CA MET A 80 24.89 11.88 -7.43
C MET A 80 23.52 11.48 -7.99
N ASP A 81 23.37 11.53 -9.32
CA ASP A 81 22.12 11.20 -10.01
C ASP A 81 21.73 9.72 -9.75
N GLU A 82 22.69 8.80 -9.77
CA GLU A 82 22.47 7.39 -9.41
C GLU A 82 21.94 7.22 -7.98
N ARG A 83 22.55 7.91 -7.01
CA ARG A 83 22.10 7.88 -5.61
C ARG A 83 20.72 8.51 -5.44
N GLN A 84 20.40 9.56 -6.20
CA GLN A 84 19.09 10.20 -6.17
C GLN A 84 17.99 9.23 -6.65
N VAL A 85 18.26 8.47 -7.71
CA VAL A 85 17.35 7.40 -8.15
C VAL A 85 17.19 6.33 -7.07
N GLY A 86 18.29 5.89 -6.45
CA GLY A 86 18.25 4.95 -5.33
C GLY A 86 17.39 5.43 -4.16
N LEU A 87 17.54 6.71 -3.78
CA LEU A 87 16.73 7.33 -2.72
C LEU A 87 15.24 7.35 -3.11
N GLN A 88 14.92 7.69 -4.35
CA GLN A 88 13.53 7.71 -4.82
C GLN A 88 12.88 6.32 -4.78
N ASN A 89 13.64 5.26 -5.11
CA ASN A 89 13.16 3.88 -5.01
C ASN A 89 12.83 3.52 -3.55
N VAL A 90 13.73 3.80 -2.61
CA VAL A 90 13.50 3.51 -1.18
C VAL A 90 12.30 4.30 -0.63
N MET A 91 12.16 5.58 -1.00
CA MET A 91 11.01 6.40 -0.62
C MET A 91 9.69 5.83 -1.15
N TYR A 92 9.71 5.28 -2.36
CA TYR A 92 8.53 4.62 -2.93
C TYR A 92 8.20 3.33 -2.19
N GLU A 93 9.20 2.51 -1.87
CA GLU A 93 9.03 1.28 -1.09
C GLU A 93 8.48 1.58 0.31
N GLU A 94 9.05 2.56 1.02
CA GLU A 94 8.56 3.00 2.34
C GLU A 94 7.09 3.40 2.27
N ARG A 95 6.71 4.24 1.30
CA ARG A 95 5.33 4.66 1.12
C ARG A 95 4.41 3.48 0.84
N HIS A 96 4.81 2.56 -0.04
CA HIS A 96 4.01 1.38 -0.36
C HIS A 96 3.78 0.50 0.87
N LEU A 97 4.83 0.28 1.67
CA LEU A 97 4.73 -0.49 2.91
C LEU A 97 3.83 0.20 3.93
N LEU A 98 3.92 1.53 4.08
CA LEU A 98 3.02 2.28 4.96
C LEU A 98 1.56 2.16 4.51
N ASP A 99 1.28 2.31 3.22
CA ASP A 99 -0.06 2.16 2.67
C ASP A 99 -0.58 0.72 2.88
N GLU A 100 0.28 -0.28 2.77
CA GLU A 100 -0.06 -1.69 3.04
C GLU A 100 -0.33 -1.94 4.51
N ILE A 101 0.46 -1.38 5.42
CA ILE A 101 0.23 -1.46 6.87
C ILE A 101 -1.13 -0.86 7.23
N VAL A 102 -1.49 0.30 6.63
CA VAL A 102 -2.80 0.92 6.84
C VAL A 102 -3.91 -0.02 6.34
N ARG A 103 -3.80 -0.55 5.12
CA ARG A 103 -4.77 -1.53 4.59
C ARG A 103 -4.92 -2.76 5.49
N CYS A 104 -3.82 -3.28 6.02
CA CYS A 104 -3.84 -4.43 6.93
C CYS A 104 -4.47 -4.09 8.29
N ARG A 105 -4.30 -2.86 8.79
CA ARG A 105 -4.92 -2.38 10.04
C ARG A 105 -6.40 -2.08 9.89
N ASP A 106 -6.81 -1.61 8.71
CA ASP A 106 -8.20 -1.35 8.37
C ASP A 106 -8.99 -2.64 8.09
N PHE A 107 -8.33 -3.80 8.15
CA PHE A 107 -8.99 -5.09 8.04
C PHE A 107 -9.98 -5.28 9.19
N ARG A 108 -11.27 -5.13 8.86
CA ARG A 108 -12.37 -5.48 9.74
C ARG A 108 -12.82 -6.90 9.47
N SER A 109 -12.65 -7.74 10.48
CA SER A 109 -13.16 -9.10 10.49
C SER A 109 -14.61 -9.11 10.97
N VAL A 110 -15.44 -9.97 10.37
CA VAL A 110 -16.87 -10.12 10.69
C VAL A 110 -17.14 -10.32 12.19
N PHE A 111 -16.23 -10.95 12.94
CA PHE A 111 -16.44 -11.19 14.38
C PHE A 111 -16.56 -9.92 15.23
N GLN A 112 -16.09 -8.76 14.74
CA GLN A 112 -16.18 -7.50 15.47
C GLN A 112 -17.62 -6.95 15.53
N ASP A 113 -18.47 -7.34 14.57
CA ASP A 113 -19.85 -6.87 14.45
C ASP A 113 -20.86 -7.88 15.04
N ILE A 114 -20.39 -8.98 15.63
CA ILE A 114 -21.27 -10.02 16.20
C ILE A 114 -21.57 -9.69 17.66
N ASP A 115 -22.85 -9.56 17.98
CA ASP A 115 -23.33 -9.51 19.36
C ASP A 115 -23.05 -10.85 20.04
N LEU A 116 -22.14 -10.85 21.01
CA LEU A 116 -21.76 -12.02 21.79
C LEU A 116 -22.41 -11.99 23.17
N VAL A 117 -22.66 -13.18 23.73
CA VAL A 117 -23.05 -13.31 25.13
C VAL A 117 -22.03 -12.59 26.04
N PRO A 118 -22.48 -11.81 27.04
CA PRO A 118 -21.61 -11.12 27.99
C PRO A 118 -20.61 -12.08 28.64
N TYR A 119 -19.44 -11.55 29.03
CA TYR A 119 -18.35 -12.37 29.56
C TYR A 119 -18.76 -13.16 30.82
N ASP A 120 -19.53 -12.55 31.70
CA ASP A 120 -19.98 -13.17 32.95
C ASP A 120 -20.91 -14.35 32.68
N GLU A 121 -21.87 -14.18 31.77
CA GLU A 121 -22.78 -15.26 31.35
C GLU A 121 -22.03 -16.38 30.63
N PHE A 122 -21.05 -16.04 29.79
CA PHE A 122 -20.19 -17.02 29.14
C PHE A 122 -19.43 -17.86 30.18
N CYS A 123 -18.85 -17.23 31.21
CA CYS A 123 -18.12 -17.96 32.25
C CYS A 123 -19.01 -18.89 33.07
N LEU A 124 -20.30 -18.56 33.23
CA LEU A 124 -21.27 -19.38 33.96
C LEU A 124 -21.83 -20.54 33.13
N ARG A 125 -22.08 -20.31 31.83
CA ARG A 125 -22.77 -21.28 30.96
C ARG A 125 -21.82 -22.15 30.15
N ALA A 126 -20.61 -21.68 29.85
CA ALA A 126 -19.72 -22.40 28.97
C ALA A 126 -19.10 -23.64 29.65
N PRO A 127 -19.05 -24.79 28.96
CA PRO A 127 -18.32 -25.97 29.41
C PRO A 127 -16.84 -25.67 29.72
N GLN A 128 -16.25 -26.47 30.61
CA GLN A 128 -14.87 -26.28 31.07
C GLN A 128 -13.83 -26.31 29.94
N GLU A 129 -14.11 -27.01 28.85
CA GLU A 129 -13.29 -27.07 27.63
C GLU A 129 -13.08 -25.69 26.99
N TYR A 130 -14.11 -24.84 26.99
CA TYR A 130 -14.05 -23.47 26.46
C TYR A 130 -13.39 -22.47 27.42
N LEU A 131 -13.26 -22.87 28.68
CA LEU A 131 -12.63 -22.09 29.74
C LEU A 131 -11.12 -22.37 29.87
N LEU A 132 -10.54 -23.22 29.01
CA LEU A 132 -9.11 -23.45 28.93
C LEU A 132 -8.40 -22.24 28.28
N ASN A 133 -7.18 -21.92 28.74
CA ASN A 133 -6.32 -20.89 28.17
C ASN A 133 -6.95 -19.46 28.10
N LYS A 134 -7.73 -19.07 29.11
CA LYS A 134 -8.32 -17.72 29.21
C LYS A 134 -7.30 -16.58 29.29
N GLU A 135 -6.05 -16.91 29.63
CA GLU A 135 -4.96 -15.93 29.75
C GLU A 135 -4.62 -15.26 28.42
N ASN A 136 -4.82 -15.96 27.30
CA ASN A 136 -4.61 -15.40 25.97
C ASN A 136 -5.94 -14.81 25.43
N PRO A 137 -6.02 -13.47 25.20
CA PRO A 137 -7.25 -12.84 24.72
C PRO A 137 -7.75 -13.38 23.37
N HIS A 138 -6.83 -13.75 22.48
CA HIS A 138 -7.18 -14.29 21.17
C HIS A 138 -7.82 -15.67 21.29
N THR A 139 -7.21 -16.55 22.09
CA THR A 139 -7.75 -17.89 22.37
C THR A 139 -9.10 -17.80 23.08
N LEU A 140 -9.23 -16.89 24.05
CA LEU A 140 -10.50 -16.62 24.72
C LEU A 140 -11.59 -16.19 23.73
N MET A 141 -11.28 -15.26 22.80
CA MET A 141 -12.25 -14.81 21.80
C MET A 141 -12.68 -15.95 20.87
N ILE A 142 -11.75 -16.80 20.43
CA ILE A 142 -12.07 -17.98 19.62
C ILE A 142 -13.01 -18.92 20.37
N ASN A 143 -12.74 -19.19 21.64
CA ASN A 143 -13.59 -20.06 22.46
C ASN A 143 -14.99 -19.48 22.65
N ARG A 144 -15.10 -18.15 22.86
CA ARG A 144 -16.39 -17.45 22.94
C ARG A 144 -17.17 -17.57 21.64
N LEU A 145 -16.53 -17.38 20.49
CA LEU A 145 -17.18 -17.51 19.18
C LEU A 145 -17.67 -18.94 18.90
N LYS A 146 -16.88 -19.96 19.27
CA LYS A 146 -17.28 -21.37 19.12
C LYS A 146 -18.49 -21.70 19.98
N PHE A 147 -18.47 -21.29 21.25
CA PHE A 147 -19.61 -21.48 22.15
C PHE A 147 -20.87 -20.81 21.62
N GLU A 148 -20.77 -19.55 21.15
CA GLU A 148 -21.90 -18.83 20.55
C GLU A 148 -22.45 -19.55 19.32
N TYR A 149 -21.57 -20.07 18.46
CA TYR A 149 -21.96 -20.84 17.28
C TYR A 149 -22.75 -22.10 17.65
N GLU A 150 -22.26 -22.88 18.62
CA GLU A 150 -22.95 -24.09 19.09
C GLU A 150 -24.32 -23.77 19.70
N GLU A 151 -24.40 -22.72 20.54
CA GLU A 151 -25.65 -22.29 21.15
C GLU A 151 -26.66 -21.83 20.10
N ARG A 152 -26.23 -21.03 19.11
CA ARG A 152 -27.11 -20.60 18.00
C ARG A 152 -27.54 -21.77 17.12
N SER A 153 -26.64 -22.71 16.85
CA SER A 153 -26.98 -23.93 16.10
C SER A 153 -28.05 -24.73 16.84
N ARG A 154 -27.86 -24.95 18.14
CA ARG A 154 -28.83 -25.68 18.98
C ARG A 154 -30.19 -24.98 19.03
N LEU A 155 -30.21 -23.64 19.19
CA LEU A 155 -31.44 -22.86 19.22
C LEU A 155 -32.18 -22.91 17.87
N LYS A 156 -31.44 -22.86 16.76
CA LYS A 156 -32.01 -22.99 15.42
C LYS A 156 -32.65 -24.38 15.23
N ASP A 157 -31.96 -25.44 15.62
CA ASP A 157 -32.51 -26.81 15.53
C ASP A 157 -33.78 -26.97 16.38
N GLN A 158 -33.80 -26.37 17.57
CA GLN A 158 -35.00 -26.36 18.43
C GLN A 158 -36.14 -25.56 17.80
N GLN A 159 -35.83 -24.39 17.22
CA GLN A 159 -36.81 -23.57 16.52
C GLN A 159 -37.44 -24.33 15.35
N GLU A 160 -36.63 -24.99 14.53
CA GLU A 160 -37.12 -25.78 13.39
C GLU A 160 -38.01 -26.94 13.84
N LYS A 161 -37.63 -27.65 14.91
CA LYS A 161 -38.45 -28.71 15.51
C LYS A 161 -39.80 -28.19 16.00
N LEU A 162 -39.79 -27.10 16.77
CA LEU A 162 -41.01 -26.47 17.30
C LEU A 162 -41.90 -25.90 16.18
N GLN A 163 -41.31 -25.37 15.11
CA GLN A 163 -42.04 -24.92 13.94
C GLN A 163 -42.73 -26.09 13.21
N ALA A 164 -42.04 -27.22 13.04
CA ALA A 164 -42.62 -28.42 12.46
C ALA A 164 -43.78 -28.95 13.31
N GLU A 165 -43.60 -29.04 14.63
CA GLU A 165 -44.65 -29.46 15.57
C GLU A 165 -45.86 -28.52 15.54
N ARG A 166 -45.62 -27.21 15.54
CA ARG A 166 -46.68 -26.20 15.40
C ARG A 166 -47.48 -26.40 14.11
N LEU A 167 -46.83 -26.65 12.98
CA LEU A 167 -47.50 -26.90 11.71
C LEU A 167 -48.33 -28.19 11.73
N LEU A 168 -47.82 -29.25 12.37
CA LEU A 168 -48.56 -30.50 12.57
C LEU A 168 -49.81 -30.28 13.41
N LEU A 169 -49.69 -29.61 14.56
CA LEU A 169 -50.82 -29.30 15.44
C LEU A 169 -51.87 -28.41 14.76
N ILE A 170 -51.45 -27.43 13.96
CA ILE A 170 -52.37 -26.60 13.16
C ILE A 170 -53.15 -27.49 12.17
N LYS A 171 -52.48 -28.44 11.51
CA LYS A 171 -53.12 -29.37 10.57
C LYS A 171 -54.09 -30.31 11.28
N GLU A 172 -53.75 -30.80 12.46
CA GLU A 172 -54.61 -31.67 13.26
C GLU A 172 -55.83 -30.93 13.78
N ASN A 173 -55.66 -29.72 14.33
CA ASN A 173 -56.78 -28.87 14.73
C ASN A 173 -57.71 -28.55 13.56
N ARG A 174 -57.17 -28.24 12.38
CA ARG A 174 -57.99 -28.02 11.19
C ARG A 174 -58.79 -29.26 10.80
N LYS A 175 -58.20 -30.46 10.85
CA LYS A 175 -58.92 -31.72 10.60
C LYS A 175 -60.00 -31.98 11.66
N ALA A 176 -59.74 -31.65 12.91
CA ALA A 176 -60.72 -31.80 13.99
C ALA A 176 -61.89 -30.83 13.78
N GLN A 177 -61.61 -29.57 13.43
CA GLN A 177 -62.62 -28.58 13.08
C GLN A 177 -63.46 -29.05 11.89
N GLU A 178 -62.83 -29.52 10.81
CA GLU A 178 -63.55 -30.05 9.64
C GLU A 178 -64.42 -31.28 9.97
N LYS A 179 -64.10 -32.04 11.03
CA LYS A 179 -64.95 -33.13 11.53
C LYS A 179 -66.11 -32.61 12.38
N LEU A 180 -65.86 -31.64 13.26
CA LEU A 180 -66.91 -30.99 14.05
C LEU A 180 -67.94 -30.31 13.14
N ASP A 181 -67.48 -29.53 12.15
CA ASP A 181 -68.35 -28.87 11.17
C ASP A 181 -69.21 -29.89 10.37
N ARG A 182 -68.74 -31.14 10.20
CA ARG A 182 -69.52 -32.22 9.59
C ARG A 182 -70.55 -32.79 10.57
N PHE A 183 -70.18 -32.99 11.83
CA PHE A 183 -71.12 -33.46 12.85
C PHE A 183 -72.22 -32.44 13.12
N ASP A 184 -71.89 -31.15 13.17
CA ASP A 184 -72.87 -30.08 13.34
C ASP A 184 -73.91 -30.12 12.21
N LYS A 185 -73.46 -30.26 10.95
CA LYS A 185 -74.38 -30.43 9.81
C LYS A 185 -75.26 -31.67 9.92
N LEU A 186 -74.69 -32.82 10.30
CA LEU A 186 -75.45 -34.05 10.48
C LEU A 186 -76.49 -33.95 11.61
N LEU A 187 -76.17 -33.21 12.68
CA LEU A 187 -77.10 -32.95 13.77
C LEU A 187 -78.22 -32.01 13.32
N ASP A 188 -77.90 -30.94 12.59
CA ASP A 188 -78.91 -30.05 11.99
C ASP A 188 -79.86 -30.83 11.07
N ASP A 189 -79.30 -31.71 10.22
CA ASP A 189 -80.08 -32.58 9.34
C ASP A 189 -80.98 -33.55 10.14
N LEU A 190 -80.47 -34.12 11.25
CA LEU A 190 -81.24 -35.01 12.13
C LEU A 190 -82.37 -34.26 12.83
N VAL A 191 -82.11 -33.06 13.34
CA VAL A 191 -83.12 -32.20 13.98
C VAL A 191 -84.22 -31.88 12.97
N GLN A 192 -83.87 -31.45 11.76
CA GLN A 192 -84.85 -31.21 10.69
C GLN A 192 -85.64 -32.47 10.32
N ALA A 193 -84.99 -33.63 10.27
CA ALA A 193 -85.66 -34.90 9.95
C ALA A 193 -86.59 -35.41 11.06
N THR A 194 -86.32 -35.08 12.32
CA THR A 194 -87.12 -35.50 13.50
C THR A 194 -88.26 -34.54 13.83
N GLU A 195 -88.17 -33.29 13.39
CA GLU A 195 -89.21 -32.25 13.57
C GLU A 195 -90.64 -32.69 13.17
N PRO A 196 -90.87 -33.44 12.06
CA PRO A 196 -92.20 -33.95 11.70
C PRO A 196 -92.72 -35.01 12.68
N VAL A 197 -91.83 -35.85 13.20
CA VAL A 197 -92.19 -36.92 14.16
C VAL A 197 -92.54 -36.32 15.51
N GLU A 198 -91.79 -35.31 15.96
CA GLU A 198 -92.09 -34.55 17.18
C GLU A 198 -93.45 -33.87 17.10
N LYS A 199 -93.74 -33.17 15.99
CA LYS A 199 -95.06 -32.55 15.75
C LYS A 199 -96.19 -33.58 15.81
N ALA A 200 -96.02 -34.74 15.18
CA ALA A 200 -97.01 -35.82 15.21
C ALA A 200 -97.25 -36.40 16.61
N LEU A 201 -96.19 -36.54 17.43
CA LEU A 201 -96.31 -37.03 18.82
C LEU A 201 -96.95 -35.99 19.76
N LEU A 202 -96.64 -34.70 19.59
CA LEU A 202 -97.30 -33.61 20.32
C LEU A 202 -98.78 -33.49 19.98
N GLU A 203 -99.15 -33.65 18.70
CA GLU A 203 -100.55 -33.66 18.26
C GLU A 203 -101.32 -34.85 18.83
N ALA A 204 -100.67 -36.03 18.95
CA ALA A 204 -101.26 -37.23 19.56
C ALA A 204 -101.39 -37.13 21.09
N SER A 205 -100.45 -36.45 21.76
CA SER A 205 -100.52 -36.15 23.20
C SER A 205 -101.63 -35.16 23.57
N ASN A 206 -101.96 -34.22 22.67
CA ASN A 206 -103.02 -33.22 22.90
C ASN A 206 -104.44 -33.74 22.58
N HIS A 207 -104.55 -34.98 22.07
CA HIS A 207 -105.82 -35.66 21.76
C HIS A 207 -106.16 -36.81 22.75
N CYS A 208 -105.46 -36.89 23.89
CA CYS A 208 -105.78 -37.74 25.03
C CYS A 208 -106.16 -36.86 26.23
#